data_AF-A0A5N5MAS1-F1
#
_entry.id   AF-A0A5N5MAS1-F1
#
_cell.length_a   1.000
_cell.length_b   1.000
_cell.length_c   1.000
_cell.angle_alpha   90.00
_cell.angle_beta   90.00
_cell.angle_gamma   90.00
#
_symmetry.space_group_name_H-M   'P 1'
#
loop_
_entity.id
_entity.type
_entity.pdbx_description
1 polymer ?
#
loop_
_entity_poly.entity_id
_entity_poly.type
_entity_poly.pdbx_seq_one_letter_code
_entity_poly.pdbx_strand_id
1 'polypeptide(L)'
;MAGFANSAAAAGLPLSSSSPSSSIIQQSRNAAAEVESVMGRRPSATPSHLSRILYVPRHTSLTTHLPLYDVSEQYARADVGSALIGSSLFTIRLGLMKPPREDGTDGDVQYLVDFQEGGDGMVGKVQQRVLGNAGSEVDLLLGGGGAGAGGGGGGGSEEEGTAFTVKIVASNNPFRNRIPVRMSFPIPDSITKSGISQNPYFAFVLPGGGGRTYQWEIHPVEHGPLRYTLVSVGGADGRQKTEEAMYHHVGLGASLSTMQYSEGILLLPPCRDSALEGVVVASLLGLLWRVRAMGDNGRRTSETGRRNSLFGKMLRKRSTG
;
A
#
# COMPACT_ATOMS: atom_id res chain seq x y z
N MET A 1 36.39 -2.15 67.85
CA MET A 1 36.24 -3.63 67.81
C MET A 1 34.95 -3.93 67.05
N ALA A 2 35.06 -4.27 65.76
CA ALA A 2 34.93 -5.64 65.23
C ALA A 2 33.44 -6.09 65.24
N GLY A 3 32.75 -6.13 64.09
CA GLY A 3 32.63 -7.33 63.21
C GLY A 3 31.42 -8.16 63.66
N PHE A 4 30.49 -8.69 62.87
CA PHE A 4 30.57 -9.31 61.53
C PHE A 4 29.16 -9.42 60.90
N ALA A 5 29.18 -9.36 59.57
CA ALA A 5 28.33 -10.00 58.55
C ALA A 5 26.89 -10.47 58.88
N ASN A 6 25.95 -10.11 58.00
CA ASN A 6 25.09 -11.13 57.43
C ASN A 6 24.76 -10.88 55.97
N SER A 7 24.94 -11.96 55.20
CA SER A 7 24.83 -12.10 53.76
C SER A 7 23.37 -12.36 53.38
N ALA A 8 22.88 -11.69 52.34
CA ALA A 8 21.72 -12.15 51.58
C ALA A 8 22.01 -11.91 50.09
N ALA A 9 22.63 -12.90 49.46
CA ALA A 9 22.81 -12.97 48.03
C ALA A 9 21.45 -13.20 47.36
N ALA A 10 20.96 -12.20 46.63
CA ALA A 10 19.88 -12.36 45.68
C ALA A 10 20.41 -13.14 44.48
N ALA A 11 19.88 -14.35 44.28
CA ALA A 11 20.13 -15.16 43.10
C ALA A 11 19.54 -14.46 41.88
N GLY A 12 20.40 -13.80 41.10
CA GLY A 12 20.07 -13.35 39.75
C GLY A 12 19.97 -14.57 38.83
N LEU A 13 18.77 -14.81 38.30
CA LEU A 13 18.59 -15.67 37.14
C LEU A 13 18.95 -14.87 35.88
N PRO A 14 19.93 -15.27 35.07
CA PRO A 14 20.12 -14.67 33.77
C PRO A 14 19.03 -15.18 32.81
N LEU A 15 18.15 -14.28 32.36
CA LEU A 15 17.31 -14.48 31.19
C LEU A 15 18.23 -14.52 29.96
N SER A 16 18.70 -15.72 29.60
CA SER A 16 19.40 -15.94 28.34
C SER A 16 18.38 -15.88 27.20
N SER A 17 18.28 -14.74 26.54
CA SER A 17 17.63 -14.62 25.23
C SER A 17 18.52 -15.29 24.18
N SER A 18 18.39 -16.60 23.99
CA SER A 18 19.03 -17.29 22.87
C SER A 18 18.33 -16.88 21.58
N SER A 19 19.01 -16.12 20.73
CA SER A 19 18.60 -15.95 19.34
C SER A 19 18.44 -17.33 18.68
N PRO A 20 17.34 -17.62 17.97
CA PRO A 20 17.18 -18.91 17.31
C PRO A 20 18.32 -19.15 16.32
N SER A 21 18.86 -20.37 16.30
CA SER A 21 19.94 -20.78 15.39
C SER A 21 19.55 -20.51 13.92
N SER A 22 20.50 -20.07 13.10
CA SER A 22 20.30 -19.79 11.68
C SER A 22 19.68 -20.96 10.91
N SER A 23 19.97 -22.20 11.35
CA SER A 23 19.38 -23.42 10.79
C SER A 23 17.87 -23.52 11.00
N ILE A 24 17.36 -23.09 12.16
CA ILE A 24 15.93 -23.12 12.50
C ILE A 24 15.18 -22.07 11.67
N ILE A 25 15.77 -20.87 11.53
CA ILE A 25 15.21 -19.80 10.68
C ILE A 25 15.13 -20.28 9.23
N GLN A 26 16.19 -20.90 8.72
CA GLN A 26 16.22 -21.41 7.34
C GLN A 26 15.22 -22.56 7.11
N GLN A 27 15.09 -23.49 8.07
CA GLN A 27 14.09 -24.55 8.02
C GLN A 27 12.65 -24.00 8.00
N SER A 28 12.34 -23.04 8.88
CA SER A 28 11.03 -22.39 8.91
C SER A 28 10.69 -21.66 7.60
N ARG A 29 11.70 -21.00 7.00
CA ARG A 29 11.56 -20.31 5.72
C ARG A 29 11.29 -21.27 4.57
N ASN A 30 11.96 -22.42 4.55
CA ASN A 30 11.76 -23.45 3.53
C ASN A 30 10.38 -24.11 3.66
N ALA A 31 9.97 -24.46 4.87
CA ALA A 31 8.65 -25.04 5.12
C ALA A 31 7.51 -24.08 4.74
N ALA A 32 7.66 -22.78 5.06
CA ALA A 32 6.70 -21.76 4.63
C ALA A 32 6.68 -21.63 3.10
N ALA A 33 7.83 -21.61 2.43
CA ALA A 33 7.90 -21.52 0.98
C ALA A 33 7.22 -22.70 0.28
N GLU A 34 7.34 -23.92 0.82
CA GLU A 34 6.70 -25.12 0.29
C GLU A 34 5.17 -25.04 0.35
N VAL A 35 4.62 -24.66 1.50
CA VAL A 35 3.16 -24.46 1.67
C VAL A 35 2.62 -23.40 0.71
N GLU A 36 3.33 -22.27 0.58
CA GLU A 36 2.93 -21.18 -0.31
C GLU A 36 3.03 -21.61 -1.79
N SER A 37 4.04 -22.41 -2.16
CA SER A 37 4.19 -22.95 -3.52
C SER A 37 3.04 -23.89 -3.91
N VAL A 38 2.53 -24.71 -2.98
CA VAL A 38 1.34 -25.55 -3.22
C VAL A 38 0.12 -24.68 -3.52
N MET A 39 0.05 -23.46 -2.97
CA MET A 39 -1.00 -22.48 -3.24
C MET A 39 -0.75 -21.65 -4.51
N GLY A 40 0.31 -21.94 -5.28
CA GLY A 40 0.71 -21.18 -6.47
C GLY A 40 1.40 -19.85 -6.16
N ARG A 41 1.64 -19.54 -4.89
CA ARG A 41 2.35 -18.33 -4.45
C ARG A 41 3.85 -18.50 -4.65
N ARG A 42 4.51 -17.36 -4.88
CA ARG A 42 5.95 -17.24 -5.13
C ARG A 42 6.53 -16.18 -4.20
N PRO A 43 6.54 -16.44 -2.88
CA PRO A 43 7.10 -15.48 -1.93
C PRO A 43 8.60 -15.32 -2.21
N SER A 44 9.07 -14.08 -2.19
CA SER A 44 10.44 -13.73 -2.57
C SER A 44 11.21 -13.10 -1.41
N ALA A 45 12.54 -13.14 -1.45
CA ALA A 45 13.33 -12.35 -0.52
C ALA A 45 13.03 -10.85 -0.73
N THR A 46 13.09 -10.06 0.34
CA THR A 46 13.10 -8.61 0.20
C THR A 46 14.28 -8.20 -0.69
N PRO A 47 14.05 -7.47 -1.79
CA PRO A 47 15.14 -7.02 -2.63
C PRO A 47 16.14 -6.17 -1.84
N SER A 48 17.43 -6.47 -1.95
CA SER A 48 18.47 -5.85 -1.12
C SER A 48 18.60 -4.35 -1.30
N HIS A 49 18.17 -3.83 -2.45
CA HIS A 49 18.16 -2.39 -2.72
C HIS A 49 16.98 -1.66 -2.07
N LEU A 50 15.93 -2.36 -1.61
CA LEU A 50 14.77 -1.78 -0.93
C LEU A 50 14.96 -1.82 0.60
N SER A 51 15.88 -1.00 1.10
CA SER A 51 16.28 -1.01 2.52
C SER A 51 15.59 0.04 3.38
N ARG A 52 14.93 1.03 2.77
CA ARG A 52 14.20 2.08 3.49
C ARG A 52 12.74 1.70 3.65
N ILE A 53 12.18 1.88 4.84
CA ILE A 53 10.82 1.42 5.16
C ILE A 53 10.01 2.57 5.73
N LEU A 54 8.96 2.98 5.03
CA LEU A 54 7.97 3.92 5.54
C LEU A 54 6.74 3.17 6.03
N TYR A 55 6.33 3.43 7.27
CA TYR A 55 5.04 2.99 7.78
C TYR A 55 3.94 3.95 7.35
N VAL A 56 2.89 3.39 6.75
CA VAL A 56 1.66 4.07 6.36
C VAL A 56 0.59 3.71 7.38
N PRO A 57 0.22 4.62 8.30
CA PRO A 57 -0.80 4.34 9.31
C PRO A 57 -2.15 4.02 8.68
N ARG A 58 -3.00 3.43 9.52
CA ARG A 58 -4.38 3.16 9.18
C ARG A 58 -5.10 4.45 8.77
N HIS A 59 -5.62 4.46 7.55
CA HIS A 59 -6.36 5.60 7.02
C HIS A 59 -7.54 5.16 6.17
N THR A 60 -8.55 6.01 6.09
CA THR A 60 -9.79 5.81 5.31
C THR A 60 -10.00 6.98 4.34
N SER A 61 -11.15 7.03 3.67
CA SER A 61 -11.56 8.21 2.89
C SER A 61 -11.86 9.44 3.75
N LEU A 62 -11.99 9.28 5.07
CA LEU A 62 -12.29 10.36 6.02
C LEU A 62 -11.02 10.94 6.67
N THR A 63 -9.85 10.37 6.39
CA THR A 63 -8.59 10.83 6.99
C THR A 63 -8.17 12.16 6.38
N THR A 64 -8.05 13.21 7.21
CA THR A 64 -7.63 14.56 6.80
C THR A 64 -6.13 14.80 7.01
N HIS A 65 -5.52 14.13 7.98
CA HIS A 65 -4.10 14.25 8.29
C HIS A 65 -3.50 12.86 8.45
N LEU A 66 -2.39 12.60 7.77
CA LEU A 66 -1.74 11.29 7.75
C LEU A 66 -0.20 11.46 7.82
N PRO A 67 0.41 11.29 9.01
CA PRO A 67 1.86 11.23 9.14
C PRO A 67 2.38 9.88 8.62
N LEU A 68 3.46 9.88 7.84
CA LEU A 68 4.19 8.68 7.47
C LEU A 68 5.50 8.64 8.23
N TYR A 69 5.85 7.48 8.78
CA TYR A 69 6.98 7.32 9.69
C TYR A 69 8.08 6.51 9.03
N ASP A 70 9.34 6.92 9.18
CA ASP A 70 10.47 6.04 8.86
C ASP A 70 10.58 4.98 9.97
N VAL A 71 10.40 3.72 9.58
CA VAL A 71 10.46 2.56 10.48
C VAL A 71 11.57 1.58 10.10
N SER A 72 12.57 2.05 9.34
CA SER A 72 13.66 1.21 8.82
C SER A 72 14.40 0.48 9.93
N GLU A 73 14.69 1.16 11.05
CA GLU A 73 15.36 0.56 12.20
C GLU A 73 14.49 -0.48 12.91
N GLN A 74 13.21 -0.21 13.11
CA GLN A 74 12.27 -1.13 13.77
C GLN A 74 12.09 -2.38 12.91
N TYR A 75 11.97 -2.21 11.59
CA TYR A 75 11.85 -3.28 10.62
C TYR A 75 13.08 -4.20 10.61
N ALA A 76 14.29 -3.61 10.65
CA ALA A 76 15.53 -4.37 10.76
C ALA A 76 15.67 -5.07 12.11
N ARG A 77 15.36 -4.39 13.22
CA ARG A 77 15.45 -4.93 14.59
C ARG A 77 14.48 -6.09 14.83
N ALA A 78 13.28 -6.00 14.26
CA ALA A 78 12.27 -7.07 14.32
C ALA A 78 12.55 -8.21 13.33
N ASP A 79 13.64 -8.14 12.56
CA ASP A 79 14.04 -9.16 11.59
C ASP A 79 12.93 -9.47 10.57
N VAL A 80 12.14 -8.47 10.17
CA VAL A 80 11.01 -8.69 9.26
C VAL A 80 11.52 -9.07 7.86
N GLY A 81 12.57 -8.40 7.39
CA GLY A 81 13.14 -8.57 6.05
C GLY A 81 13.82 -9.91 5.77
N SER A 82 14.09 -10.74 6.78
CA SER A 82 14.66 -12.08 6.55
C SER A 82 13.60 -13.15 6.24
N ALA A 83 12.31 -12.86 6.49
CA ALA A 83 11.21 -13.67 6.00
C ALA A 83 10.94 -13.37 4.51
N LEU A 84 10.39 -14.34 3.77
CA LEU A 84 10.01 -14.10 2.37
C LEU A 84 8.78 -13.18 2.33
N ILE A 85 8.84 -12.08 1.59
CA ILE A 85 7.71 -11.17 1.38
C ILE A 85 6.52 -11.96 0.83
N GLY A 86 5.34 -11.76 1.42
CA GLY A 86 4.10 -12.45 1.06
C GLY A 86 3.91 -13.81 1.76
N SER A 87 4.91 -14.30 2.50
CA SER A 87 4.74 -15.49 3.34
C SER A 87 3.99 -15.18 4.64
N SER A 88 3.36 -16.21 5.20
CA SER A 88 2.71 -16.13 6.51
C SER A 88 3.67 -15.65 7.62
N LEU A 89 4.94 -16.07 7.59
CA LEU A 89 5.96 -15.63 8.55
C LEU A 89 6.26 -14.14 8.44
N PHE A 90 6.34 -13.61 7.22
CA PHE A 90 6.52 -12.18 6.98
C PHE A 90 5.36 -11.38 7.57
N THR A 91 4.12 -11.80 7.30
CA THR A 91 2.92 -11.16 7.84
C THR A 91 2.88 -11.18 9.37
N ILE A 92 3.25 -12.31 9.99
CA ILE A 92 3.34 -12.43 11.45
C ILE A 92 4.37 -11.47 12.01
N ARG A 93 5.61 -11.47 11.48
CA ARG A 93 6.68 -10.58 11.97
C ARG A 93 6.33 -9.12 11.81
N LEU A 94 5.74 -8.75 10.67
CA LEU A 94 5.27 -7.39 10.42
C LEU A 94 4.16 -6.99 11.39
N GLY A 95 3.19 -7.87 11.67
CA GLY A 95 2.10 -7.61 12.61
C GLY A 95 2.53 -7.59 14.09
N LEU A 96 3.67 -8.22 14.43
CA LEU A 96 4.28 -8.15 15.76
C LEU A 96 5.14 -6.89 15.95
N MET A 97 5.43 -6.18 14.87
CA MET A 97 6.17 -4.92 14.93
C MET A 97 5.27 -3.87 15.60
N LYS A 98 5.77 -3.24 16.67
CA LYS A 98 5.01 -2.19 17.37
C LYS A 98 4.81 -1.02 16.40
N PRO A 99 3.56 -0.60 16.10
CA PRO A 99 3.34 0.55 15.24
C PRO A 99 3.88 1.82 15.91
N PRO A 100 4.38 2.80 15.14
CA PRO A 100 4.70 4.13 15.65
C PRO A 100 3.47 4.72 16.37
N ARG A 101 3.69 5.38 17.51
CA ARG A 101 2.60 6.04 18.22
C ARG A 101 2.10 7.23 17.40
N GLU A 102 0.77 7.36 17.33
CA GLU A 102 0.10 8.45 16.61
C GLU A 102 0.35 9.84 17.22
N ASP A 103 0.89 9.91 18.44
CA ASP A 103 1.28 11.15 19.11
C ASP A 103 2.59 11.76 18.59
N GLY A 104 3.27 11.09 17.65
CA GLY A 104 4.51 11.58 17.04
C GLY A 104 5.73 11.53 17.96
N THR A 105 5.63 10.90 19.14
CA THR A 105 6.73 10.85 20.13
C THR A 105 7.64 9.64 19.99
N ASP A 106 7.21 8.60 19.27
CA ASP A 106 7.87 7.28 19.21
C ASP A 106 8.40 6.93 17.79
N GLY A 107 8.33 7.86 16.82
CA GLY A 107 8.75 7.61 15.43
C GLY A 107 9.14 8.87 14.65
N ASP A 108 10.12 8.73 13.76
CA ASP A 108 10.57 9.82 12.91
C ASP A 108 9.57 10.06 11.77
N VAL A 109 8.76 11.11 11.90
CA VAL A 109 7.77 11.49 10.88
C VAL A 109 8.52 12.02 9.65
N GLN A 110 8.54 11.23 8.58
CA GLN A 110 9.24 11.56 7.35
C GLN A 110 8.37 12.36 6.36
N TYR A 111 7.07 12.09 6.34
CA TYR A 111 6.10 12.83 5.53
C TYR A 111 4.88 13.23 6.35
N LEU A 112 4.35 14.42 6.06
CA LEU A 112 3.04 14.87 6.50
C LEU A 112 2.14 14.94 5.28
N VAL A 113 0.96 14.32 5.38
CA VAL A 113 -0.02 14.34 4.31
C VAL A 113 -1.31 14.96 4.79
N ASP A 114 -1.72 16.03 4.14
CA ASP A 114 -2.97 16.73 4.43
C ASP A 114 -3.95 16.53 3.28
N PHE A 115 -5.13 16.01 3.57
CA PHE A 115 -6.21 15.86 2.60
C PHE A 115 -7.28 16.92 2.85
N GLN A 116 -7.62 17.67 1.81
CA GLN A 116 -8.66 18.70 1.83
C GLN A 116 -9.64 18.51 0.66
N GLU A 117 -10.91 18.83 0.87
CA GLU A 117 -11.87 18.93 -0.25
C GLU A 117 -11.57 20.22 -1.03
N GLY A 118 -11.27 20.07 -2.32
CA GLY A 118 -11.12 21.16 -3.29
C GLY A 118 -12.29 21.23 -4.26
N GLY A 119 -12.33 22.29 -5.08
CA GLY A 119 -13.41 22.51 -6.05
C GLY A 119 -13.57 21.40 -7.10
N ASP A 120 -12.47 20.72 -7.45
CA ASP A 120 -12.43 19.63 -8.44
C ASP A 120 -12.34 18.22 -7.81
N GLY A 121 -12.59 18.10 -6.50
CA GLY A 121 -12.49 16.84 -5.75
C GLY A 121 -11.48 16.90 -4.60
N MET A 122 -11.05 15.75 -4.09
CA MET A 122 -10.14 15.68 -2.95
C MET A 122 -8.71 16.04 -3.38
N VAL A 123 -8.04 16.88 -2.62
CA VAL A 123 -6.64 17.26 -2.84
C VAL A 123 -5.83 16.79 -1.63
N GLY A 124 -4.85 15.92 -1.87
CA GLY A 124 -3.83 15.54 -0.90
C GLY A 124 -2.58 16.41 -1.09
N LYS A 125 -1.96 16.83 0.00
CA LYS A 125 -0.70 17.56 0.00
C LYS A 125 0.34 16.71 0.72
N VAL A 126 1.35 16.23 0.01
CA VAL A 126 2.44 15.40 0.55
C VAL A 126 3.65 16.27 0.77
N GLN A 127 4.01 16.51 2.02
CA GLN A 127 5.16 17.31 2.41
C GLN A 127 6.21 16.44 3.11
N GLN A 128 7.44 16.46 2.62
CA GLN A 128 8.55 15.85 3.32
C GLN A 128 8.96 16.71 4.52
N ARG A 129 9.09 16.09 5.68
CA ARG A 129 9.68 16.74 6.85
C ARG A 129 11.20 16.66 6.73
N VAL A 130 11.85 17.82 6.67
CA VAL A 130 13.30 17.96 6.72
C VAL A 130 13.64 18.94 7.84
N LEU A 131 14.52 18.55 8.76
CA LEU A 131 14.96 19.44 9.84
C LEU A 131 15.77 20.59 9.23
N GLY A 132 15.32 21.83 9.46
CA GLY A 132 16.06 23.05 9.08
C GLY A 132 15.91 23.52 7.63
N ASN A 133 15.14 22.83 6.78
CA ASN A 133 14.86 23.24 5.39
C ASN A 133 13.42 22.90 4.98
N ALA A 134 12.90 23.59 3.96
CA ALA A 134 11.69 23.14 3.26
C ALA A 134 12.02 21.86 2.48
N GLY A 135 11.44 20.72 2.87
CA GLY A 135 11.58 19.45 2.14
C GLY A 135 10.86 19.47 0.79
N SER A 136 10.90 18.34 0.07
CA SER A 136 10.11 18.21 -1.17
C SER A 136 8.61 18.29 -0.89
N GLU A 137 7.87 19.02 -1.73
CA GLU A 137 6.41 19.13 -1.66
C GLU A 137 5.77 18.64 -2.97
N VAL A 138 4.74 17.81 -2.84
CA VAL A 138 3.99 17.22 -3.95
C VAL A 138 2.50 17.33 -3.66
N ASP A 139 1.75 17.92 -4.59
CA ASP A 139 0.29 17.93 -4.58
C ASP A 139 -0.22 16.64 -5.25
N LEU A 140 -1.29 16.06 -4.69
CA LEU A 140 -2.00 14.89 -5.19
C LEU A 140 -3.45 15.29 -5.45
N LEU A 141 -3.88 15.24 -6.71
CA LEU A 141 -5.23 15.61 -7.13
C LEU A 141 -6.07 14.35 -7.35
N LEU A 142 -6.97 14.09 -6.40
CA LEU A 142 -7.88 12.95 -6.36
C LEU A 142 -9.28 13.41 -6.83
N GLY A 143 -9.45 13.60 -8.14
CA GLY A 143 -10.70 14.16 -8.69
C GLY A 143 -10.93 14.02 -10.19
N GLY A 144 -9.87 13.96 -11.01
CA GLY A 144 -9.99 14.01 -12.48
C GLY A 144 -10.24 12.69 -13.20
N GLY A 145 -10.96 11.72 -12.60
CA GLY A 145 -11.19 10.41 -13.21
C GLY A 145 -12.64 10.02 -13.13
N GLY A 146 -13.35 10.15 -14.25
CA GLY A 146 -14.78 9.88 -14.38
C GLY A 146 -15.17 8.55 -13.74
N ALA A 147 -16.12 8.63 -12.81
CA ALA A 147 -17.00 7.51 -12.53
C ALA A 147 -17.85 7.27 -13.79
N GLY A 148 -17.49 6.28 -14.60
CA GLY A 148 -18.10 6.16 -15.93
C GLY A 148 -17.90 4.81 -16.61
N ALA A 149 -18.22 3.71 -15.93
CA ALA A 149 -18.76 2.57 -16.67
C ALA A 149 -20.21 2.93 -17.04
N GLY A 150 -20.43 3.37 -18.27
CA GLY A 150 -21.75 3.52 -18.89
C GLY A 150 -22.28 4.94 -19.01
N GLY A 151 -22.12 5.54 -20.20
CA GLY A 151 -22.80 6.79 -20.56
C GLY A 151 -22.12 7.49 -21.72
N GLY A 152 -22.54 7.16 -22.96
CA GLY A 152 -22.03 7.83 -24.16
C GLY A 152 -22.45 9.30 -24.22
N GLY A 153 -21.52 10.16 -24.66
CA GLY A 153 -21.83 11.55 -24.99
C GLY A 153 -20.64 12.50 -24.98
N GLY A 154 -19.90 12.52 -26.10
CA GLY A 154 -19.27 13.70 -26.71
C GLY A 154 -18.45 14.68 -25.87
N GLY A 155 -17.13 14.66 -26.05
CA GLY A 155 -16.24 15.78 -25.73
C GLY A 155 -14.85 15.31 -25.31
N GLY A 156 -14.03 14.87 -26.27
CA GLY A 156 -12.67 14.40 -26.00
C GLY A 156 -11.78 15.51 -25.45
N SER A 157 -11.45 15.42 -24.17
CA SER A 157 -10.26 16.03 -23.57
C SER A 157 -9.31 14.90 -23.13
N GLU A 158 -8.00 15.18 -23.11
CA GLU A 158 -6.91 14.25 -22.78
C GLU A 158 -6.99 13.62 -21.37
N GLU A 159 -8.06 13.90 -20.61
CA GLU A 159 -8.34 13.43 -19.26
C GLU A 159 -9.08 12.07 -19.22
N GLU A 160 -9.57 11.59 -20.37
CA GLU A 160 -10.23 10.28 -20.48
C GLU A 160 -9.25 9.14 -20.11
N GLY A 161 -9.51 8.47 -18.99
CA GLY A 161 -8.68 7.37 -18.48
C GLY A 161 -7.63 7.76 -17.43
N THR A 162 -7.59 9.02 -16.98
CA THR A 162 -6.75 9.43 -15.84
C THR A 162 -7.41 9.02 -14.53
N ALA A 163 -6.74 8.21 -13.71
CA ALA A 163 -7.24 7.82 -12.39
C ALA A 163 -7.03 8.93 -11.37
N PHE A 164 -5.85 9.54 -11.33
CA PHE A 164 -5.54 10.70 -10.50
C PHE A 164 -4.31 11.42 -11.06
N THR A 165 -3.99 12.60 -10.55
CA THR A 165 -2.82 13.38 -10.99
C THR A 165 -1.90 13.68 -9.82
N VAL A 166 -0.60 13.49 -10.00
CA VAL A 166 0.43 13.96 -9.06
C VAL A 166 1.06 15.23 -9.63
N LYS A 167 1.25 16.27 -8.84
CA LYS A 167 1.82 17.55 -9.28
C LYS A 167 2.97 17.92 -8.35
N ILE A 168 4.16 18.09 -8.93
CA ILE A 168 5.35 18.47 -8.17
C ILE A 168 5.31 19.98 -7.89
N VAL A 169 5.46 20.38 -6.63
CA VAL A 169 5.46 21.78 -6.18
C VAL A 169 6.90 22.20 -5.90
N ALA A 170 7.71 22.35 -6.95
CA ALA A 170 9.05 22.90 -6.82
C ALA A 170 9.02 24.42 -7.04
N SER A 171 9.64 25.20 -6.14
CA SER A 171 9.58 26.66 -6.10
C SER A 171 10.01 27.37 -7.39
N ASN A 172 10.82 26.70 -8.23
CA ASN A 172 11.44 27.30 -9.43
C ASN A 172 11.18 26.53 -10.74
N ASN A 173 10.15 25.68 -10.83
CA ASN A 173 9.92 24.93 -12.07
C ASN A 173 8.95 25.66 -13.03
N PRO A 174 9.42 26.16 -14.19
CA PRO A 174 8.55 26.80 -15.19
C PRO A 174 7.60 25.81 -15.88
N PHE A 175 7.82 24.50 -15.72
CA PHE A 175 6.94 23.47 -16.22
C PHE A 175 6.03 22.98 -15.10
N ARG A 176 4.73 23.25 -15.27
CA ARG A 176 3.61 22.71 -14.48
C ARG A 176 3.58 21.18 -14.64
N ASN A 177 4.48 20.48 -13.97
CA ASN A 177 4.67 19.05 -14.16
C ASN A 177 3.58 18.26 -13.43
N ARG A 178 2.39 18.23 -14.05
CA ARG A 178 1.30 17.31 -13.76
C ARG A 178 1.67 15.95 -14.35
N ILE A 179 1.64 14.94 -13.50
CA ILE A 179 1.94 13.55 -13.80
C ILE A 179 0.60 12.81 -13.74
N PRO A 180 -0.08 12.61 -14.89
CA PRO A 180 -1.30 11.82 -14.91
C PRO A 180 -0.97 10.36 -14.62
N VAL A 181 -1.74 9.77 -13.71
CA VAL A 181 -1.66 8.34 -13.40
C VAL A 181 -2.84 7.64 -14.05
N ARG A 182 -2.56 6.73 -14.97
CA ARG A 182 -3.56 5.95 -15.71
C ARG A 182 -3.82 4.63 -15.02
N MET A 183 -5.06 4.15 -15.08
CA MET A 183 -5.46 2.87 -14.51
C MET A 183 -5.81 1.87 -15.62
N SER A 184 -5.44 0.60 -15.44
CA SER A 184 -5.74 -0.50 -16.36
C SER A 184 -6.03 -1.80 -15.60
N PHE A 185 -6.62 -2.80 -16.26
CA PHE A 185 -6.99 -4.09 -15.65
C PHE A 185 -6.42 -5.26 -16.46
N PRO A 186 -5.08 -5.47 -16.44
CA PRO A 186 -4.44 -6.47 -17.28
C PRO A 186 -4.64 -7.91 -16.78
N ILE A 187 -5.03 -8.07 -15.51
CA ILE A 187 -5.31 -9.36 -14.90
C ILE A 187 -6.80 -9.47 -14.54
N PRO A 188 -7.41 -10.67 -14.64
CA PRO A 188 -8.81 -10.87 -14.30
C PRO A 188 -9.13 -10.53 -12.84
N ASP A 189 -10.39 -10.16 -12.60
CA ASP A 189 -10.91 -9.98 -11.25
C ASP A 189 -10.85 -11.30 -10.46
N SER A 190 -10.50 -11.20 -9.18
CA SER A 190 -10.47 -12.35 -8.28
C SER A 190 -11.84 -12.54 -7.64
N ILE A 191 -12.48 -13.68 -7.90
CA ILE A 191 -13.79 -14.02 -7.34
C ILE A 191 -13.60 -14.83 -6.07
N THR A 192 -14.09 -14.31 -4.96
CA THR A 192 -13.98 -14.95 -3.64
C THR A 192 -15.35 -15.00 -2.95
N LYS A 193 -15.46 -15.76 -1.85
CA LYS A 193 -16.67 -15.74 -1.00
C LYS A 193 -16.99 -14.34 -0.46
N SER A 194 -15.95 -13.50 -0.31
CA SER A 194 -16.04 -12.10 0.14
C SER A 194 -16.45 -11.11 -0.96
N GLY A 195 -16.56 -11.54 -2.22
CA GLY A 195 -16.95 -10.70 -3.35
C GLY A 195 -15.93 -10.71 -4.48
N ILE A 196 -16.12 -9.77 -5.41
CA ILE A 196 -15.24 -9.55 -6.56
C ILE A 196 -14.15 -8.56 -6.16
N SER A 197 -12.90 -8.96 -6.32
CA SER A 197 -11.73 -8.12 -6.10
C SER A 197 -11.16 -7.68 -7.43
N GLN A 198 -11.11 -6.38 -7.66
CA GLN A 198 -10.49 -5.79 -8.84
C GLN A 198 -9.00 -5.58 -8.61
N ASN A 199 -8.20 -5.83 -9.65
CA ASN A 199 -6.74 -5.85 -9.55
C ASN A 199 -6.10 -4.86 -10.56
N PRO A 200 -6.32 -3.54 -10.39
CA PRO A 200 -5.84 -2.55 -11.34
C PRO A 200 -4.33 -2.33 -11.28
N TYR A 201 -3.74 -1.97 -12.41
CA TYR A 201 -2.39 -1.43 -12.48
C TYR A 201 -2.46 0.09 -12.66
N PHE A 202 -1.51 0.81 -12.07
CA PHE A 202 -1.44 2.27 -12.14
C PHE A 202 -0.13 2.72 -12.76
N ALA A 203 -0.18 3.34 -13.94
CA ALA A 203 0.99 3.71 -14.73
C ALA A 203 1.15 5.22 -14.87
N PHE A 204 2.38 5.70 -14.83
CA PHE A 204 2.74 7.10 -15.00
C PHE A 204 4.14 7.27 -15.60
N VAL A 205 4.42 8.44 -16.16
CA VAL A 205 5.73 8.78 -16.75
C VAL A 205 6.26 10.02 -16.05
N LEU A 206 7.53 9.98 -15.64
CA LEU A 206 8.17 11.12 -15.00
C LEU A 206 8.72 12.10 -16.04
N PRO A 207 8.48 13.41 -15.88
CA PRO A 207 9.12 14.44 -16.68
C PRO A 207 10.65 14.37 -16.55
N GLY A 208 11.36 14.38 -17.68
CA GLY A 208 12.83 14.25 -17.70
C GLY A 208 13.37 12.85 -17.43
N GLY A 209 12.51 11.86 -17.13
CA GLY A 209 12.89 10.47 -16.84
C GLY A 209 13.24 9.60 -18.05
N GLY A 210 13.68 10.20 -19.17
CA GLY A 210 14.08 9.48 -20.38
C GLY A 210 12.96 8.65 -21.05
N GLY A 211 11.69 9.01 -20.83
CA GLY A 211 10.53 8.28 -21.37
C GLY A 211 10.22 6.95 -20.64
N ARG A 212 10.85 6.71 -19.48
CA ARG A 212 10.61 5.52 -18.66
C ARG A 212 9.21 5.56 -18.04
N THR A 213 8.48 4.46 -18.18
CA THR A 213 7.17 4.28 -17.55
C THR A 213 7.33 3.60 -16.21
N TYR A 214 6.68 4.17 -15.18
CA TYR A 214 6.57 3.58 -13.86
C TYR A 214 5.17 2.98 -13.71
N GLN A 215 5.07 1.79 -13.12
CA GLN A 215 3.81 1.09 -13.00
C GLN A 215 3.70 0.37 -11.66
N TRP A 216 2.67 0.69 -10.89
CA TRP A 216 2.25 -0.12 -9.75
C TRP A 216 1.49 -1.35 -10.25
N GLU A 217 2.05 -2.53 -9.98
CA GLU A 217 1.49 -3.82 -10.37
C GLU A 217 1.09 -4.62 -9.13
N ILE A 218 -0.04 -5.34 -9.24
CA ILE A 218 -0.48 -6.33 -8.27
C ILE A 218 -0.50 -7.71 -8.94
N HIS A 219 -0.08 -8.73 -8.20
CA HIS A 219 -0.04 -10.11 -8.67
C HIS A 219 -0.65 -11.01 -7.58
N PRO A 220 -1.99 -11.09 -7.48
CA PRO A 220 -2.65 -11.71 -6.33
C PRO A 220 -2.32 -13.19 -6.13
N VAL A 221 -2.04 -13.92 -7.21
CA VAL A 221 -1.71 -15.34 -7.17
C VAL A 221 -0.26 -15.52 -6.72
N GLU A 222 0.67 -14.82 -7.35
CA GLU A 222 2.11 -14.97 -7.15
C GLU A 222 2.59 -14.30 -5.86
N HIS A 223 2.15 -13.07 -5.61
CA HIS A 223 2.66 -12.22 -4.53
C HIS A 223 1.65 -12.01 -3.39
N GLY A 224 0.43 -12.52 -3.54
CA GLY A 224 -0.66 -12.30 -2.62
C GLY A 224 -1.46 -11.02 -2.94
N PRO A 225 -2.71 -10.91 -2.45
CA PRO A 225 -3.63 -9.85 -2.82
C PRO A 225 -3.42 -8.53 -2.05
N LEU A 226 -2.36 -8.45 -1.25
CA LEU A 226 -2.06 -7.35 -0.33
C LEU A 226 -0.78 -6.59 -0.70
N ARG A 227 -0.16 -6.92 -1.84
CA ARG A 227 1.12 -6.36 -2.28
C ARG A 227 0.99 -5.67 -3.63
N TYR A 228 1.41 -4.41 -3.67
CA TYR A 228 1.69 -3.69 -4.90
C TYR A 228 3.20 -3.52 -5.05
N THR A 229 3.72 -3.69 -6.27
CA THR A 229 5.13 -3.48 -6.60
C THR A 229 5.21 -2.40 -7.67
N LEU A 230 5.95 -1.32 -7.40
CA LEU A 230 6.27 -0.32 -8.39
C LEU A 230 7.42 -0.86 -9.23
N VAL A 231 7.22 -0.96 -10.53
CA VAL A 231 8.26 -1.32 -11.49
C VAL A 231 8.53 -0.16 -12.44
N SER A 232 9.79 0.07 -12.77
CA SER A 232 10.15 0.88 -13.92
C SER A 232 10.32 -0.03 -15.13
N VAL A 233 9.66 0.35 -16.23
CA VAL A 233 9.73 -0.33 -17.52
C VAL A 233 10.57 0.54 -18.44
N GLY A 234 11.76 0.06 -18.81
CA GLY A 234 12.67 0.76 -19.70
C GLY A 234 13.34 -0.17 -20.72
N GLY A 235 13.87 0.42 -21.79
CA GLY A 235 14.52 -0.28 -22.90
C GLY A 235 13.65 -0.35 -24.16
N ALA A 236 14.28 -0.44 -25.33
CA ALA A 236 13.62 -0.42 -26.65
C ALA A 236 12.52 -1.51 -26.81
N ASP A 237 12.61 -2.59 -26.02
CA ASP A 237 11.71 -3.74 -26.12
C ASP A 237 10.77 -3.91 -24.91
N GLY A 238 10.77 -2.98 -23.94
CA GLY A 238 9.89 -3.02 -22.76
C GLY A 238 10.07 -4.23 -21.82
N ARG A 239 11.11 -5.04 -22.05
CA ARG A 239 11.30 -6.35 -21.41
C ARG A 239 12.06 -6.29 -20.09
N GLN A 240 12.79 -5.20 -19.84
CA GLN A 240 13.53 -5.02 -18.59
C GLN A 240 12.69 -4.24 -17.59
N LYS A 241 12.17 -4.97 -16.60
CA LYS A 241 11.48 -4.40 -15.44
C LYS A 241 12.45 -4.31 -14.27
N THR A 242 12.52 -3.15 -13.62
CA THR A 242 13.28 -2.96 -12.38
C THR A 242 12.30 -2.64 -11.26
N GLU A 243 12.39 -3.32 -10.14
CA GLU A 243 11.56 -3.02 -8.98
C GLU A 243 12.06 -1.75 -8.30
N GLU A 244 11.20 -0.74 -8.17
CA GLU A 244 11.54 0.58 -7.62
C GLU A 244 10.98 0.78 -6.21
N ALA A 245 9.85 0.14 -5.88
CA ALA A 245 9.25 0.20 -4.56
C ALA A 245 8.28 -0.98 -4.34
N MET A 246 7.95 -1.27 -3.09
CA MET A 246 6.92 -2.26 -2.74
C MET A 246 6.03 -1.74 -1.62
N TYR A 247 4.73 -1.74 -1.83
CA TYR A 247 3.76 -1.57 -0.75
C TYR A 247 3.24 -2.94 -0.33
N HIS A 248 3.23 -3.18 0.98
CA HIS A 248 2.60 -4.35 1.57
C HIS A 248 1.66 -3.91 2.68
N HIS A 249 0.40 -4.30 2.58
CA HIS A 249 -0.59 -4.01 3.61
C HIS A 249 -0.36 -4.87 4.86
N VAL A 250 -0.55 -4.27 6.04
CA VAL A 250 -0.46 -4.95 7.33
C VAL A 250 -1.81 -5.61 7.62
N GLY A 251 -1.81 -6.90 7.95
CA GLY A 251 -3.00 -7.63 8.36
C GLY A 251 -3.35 -8.81 7.46
N LEU A 252 -4.52 -9.38 7.74
CA LEU A 252 -5.07 -10.54 7.03
C LEU A 252 -6.31 -10.11 6.28
N GLY A 253 -6.39 -10.39 4.98
CA GLY A 253 -7.57 -10.05 4.20
C GLY A 253 -7.57 -10.67 2.81
N ALA A 254 -8.76 -10.65 2.19
CA ALA A 254 -8.98 -11.26 0.89
C ALA A 254 -8.40 -10.41 -0.25
N SER A 255 -8.46 -9.07 -0.15
CA SER A 255 -7.88 -8.13 -1.12
C SER A 255 -7.96 -6.68 -0.65
N LEU A 256 -7.02 -5.86 -1.10
CA LEU A 256 -7.01 -4.41 -0.89
C LEU A 256 -8.27 -3.71 -1.40
N SER A 257 -8.85 -4.16 -2.52
CA SER A 257 -10.04 -3.53 -3.08
C SER A 257 -11.29 -3.74 -2.23
N THR A 258 -11.28 -4.71 -1.32
CA THR A 258 -12.41 -5.02 -0.43
C THR A 258 -12.26 -4.40 0.96
N MET A 259 -11.10 -3.81 1.26
CA MET A 259 -10.82 -3.21 2.56
C MET A 259 -11.34 -1.78 2.62
N GLN A 260 -11.89 -1.39 3.78
CA GLN A 260 -12.39 -0.04 4.03
C GLN A 260 -11.31 0.93 4.52
N TYR A 261 -10.12 0.42 4.79
CA TYR A 261 -8.97 1.20 5.22
C TYR A 261 -7.71 0.68 4.53
N SER A 262 -6.62 1.43 4.62
CA SER A 262 -5.30 0.94 4.27
C SER A 262 -4.33 1.22 5.40
N GLU A 263 -3.49 0.24 5.70
CA GLU A 263 -2.45 0.29 6.72
C GLU A 263 -1.33 -0.61 6.21
N GLY A 264 -0.07 -0.17 6.25
CA GLY A 264 0.97 -0.95 5.60
C GLY A 264 2.37 -0.39 5.73
N ILE A 265 3.29 -1.04 5.04
CA ILE A 265 4.65 -0.55 4.86
C ILE A 265 4.93 -0.32 3.38
N LEU A 266 5.71 0.71 3.10
CA LEU A 266 6.27 1.03 1.81
C LEU A 266 7.80 0.84 1.88
N LEU A 267 8.30 -0.13 1.14
CA LEU A 267 9.71 -0.42 0.97
C LEU A 267 10.24 0.40 -0.21
N LEU A 268 11.31 1.14 0.03
CA LEU A 268 11.93 2.08 -0.89
C LEU A 268 13.44 1.86 -0.95
N PRO A 269 14.10 2.28 -2.03
CA PRO A 269 15.54 2.41 -2.05
C PRO A 269 16.01 3.46 -1.03
N PRO A 270 17.30 3.44 -0.64
CA PRO A 270 17.89 4.55 0.10
C PRO A 270 17.56 5.89 -0.57
N CYS A 271 17.14 6.87 0.23
CA CYS A 271 16.72 8.18 -0.25
C CYS A 271 17.86 8.87 -1.02
N ARG A 272 17.75 8.88 -2.35
CA ARG A 272 18.69 9.57 -3.25
C ARG A 272 18.08 10.83 -3.87
N ASP A 273 16.78 10.81 -4.12
CA ASP A 273 16.00 11.90 -4.73
C ASP A 273 14.67 12.04 -3.98
N SER A 274 14.54 13.10 -3.20
CA SER A 274 13.36 13.38 -2.39
C SER A 274 12.12 13.70 -3.23
N ALA A 275 12.30 14.31 -4.41
CA ALA A 275 11.19 14.64 -5.29
C ALA A 275 10.61 13.36 -5.91
N LEU A 276 11.49 12.44 -6.36
CA LEU A 276 11.09 11.13 -6.83
C LEU A 276 10.37 10.33 -5.73
N GLU A 277 10.95 10.27 -4.52
CA GLU A 277 10.34 9.60 -3.38
C GLU A 277 8.96 10.18 -3.06
N GLY A 278 8.83 11.52 -3.08
CA GLY A 278 7.55 12.21 -2.92
C GLY A 278 6.51 11.83 -3.97
N VAL A 279 6.89 11.66 -5.24
CA VAL A 279 6.00 11.17 -6.30
C VAL A 279 5.60 9.70 -6.06
N VAL A 280 6.54 8.86 -5.63
CA VAL A 280 6.25 7.46 -5.28
C VAL A 280 5.23 7.40 -4.13
N VAL A 281 5.45 8.17 -3.06
CA VAL A 281 4.53 8.29 -1.92
C VAL A 281 3.16 8.82 -2.37
N ALA A 282 3.11 9.93 -3.12
CA ALA A 282 1.85 10.49 -3.62
C ALA A 282 1.10 9.51 -4.52
N SER A 283 1.80 8.81 -5.42
CA SER A 283 1.20 7.81 -6.30
C SER A 283 0.66 6.58 -5.54
N LEU A 284 1.34 6.15 -4.48
CA LEU A 284 0.83 5.13 -3.57
C LEU A 284 -0.45 5.60 -2.87
N LEU A 285 -0.47 6.82 -2.33
CA LEU A 285 -1.67 7.30 -1.63
C LEU A 285 -2.86 7.44 -2.60
N GLY A 286 -2.60 7.90 -3.83
CA GLY A 286 -3.60 7.96 -4.88
C GLY A 286 -4.14 6.59 -5.29
N LEU A 287 -3.27 5.59 -5.45
CA LEU A 287 -3.70 4.23 -5.79
C LEU A 287 -4.49 3.60 -4.65
N LEU A 288 -4.07 3.76 -3.39
CA LEU A 288 -4.79 3.21 -2.23
C LEU A 288 -6.19 3.84 -2.11
N TRP A 289 -6.30 5.15 -2.32
CA TRP A 289 -7.58 5.83 -2.34
C TRP A 289 -8.50 5.28 -3.45
N ARG A 290 -7.98 5.14 -4.68
CA ARG A 290 -8.75 4.58 -5.81
C ARG A 290 -9.16 3.13 -5.58
N VAL A 291 -8.26 2.30 -5.07
CA VAL A 291 -8.51 0.88 -4.84
C VAL A 291 -9.62 0.66 -3.83
N ARG A 292 -9.66 1.44 -2.74
CA ARG A 292 -10.76 1.38 -1.76
C ARG A 292 -12.10 1.80 -2.36
N ALA A 293 -12.12 2.86 -3.17
CA ALA A 293 -13.34 3.34 -3.81
C ALA A 293 -14.01 2.30 -4.74
N MET A 294 -13.24 1.35 -5.30
CA MET A 294 -13.79 0.26 -6.10
C MET A 294 -14.62 -0.74 -5.27
N GLY A 295 -14.21 -1.03 -4.03
CA GLY A 295 -14.93 -1.93 -3.12
C GLY A 295 -16.29 -1.40 -2.69
N ASP A 296 -16.38 -0.08 -2.47
CA ASP A 296 -17.62 0.57 -2.07
C ASP A 296 -18.69 0.52 -3.18
N ASN A 297 -18.28 0.56 -4.44
CA ASN A 297 -19.18 0.52 -5.59
C ASN A 297 -19.81 -0.88 -5.80
N GLY A 298 -19.05 -1.95 -5.59
CA GLY A 298 -19.55 -3.33 -5.69
C GLY A 298 -20.58 -3.69 -4.61
N ARG A 299 -20.55 -3.02 -3.46
CA ARG A 299 -21.50 -3.24 -2.37
C ARG A 299 -22.87 -2.61 -2.65
N ARG A 300 -22.89 -1.40 -3.21
CA ARG A 300 -24.14 -0.67 -3.54
C ARG A 300 -25.00 -1.39 -4.59
N THR A 301 -24.40 -2.09 -5.53
CA THR A 301 -25.13 -2.88 -6.55
C THR A 301 -25.73 -4.17 -6.00
N SER A 302 -25.19 -4.70 -4.89
CA SER A 302 -25.67 -5.95 -4.29
C SER A 302 -26.88 -5.78 -3.37
N GLU A 303 -27.08 -4.60 -2.79
CA GLU A 303 -28.21 -4.31 -1.90
C GLU A 303 -29.51 -3.96 -2.65
N THR A 304 -29.41 -3.36 -3.83
CA THR A 304 -30.58 -3.03 -4.66
C THR A 304 -31.22 -4.25 -5.32
N GLY A 305 -30.49 -5.36 -5.46
CA GLY A 305 -31.00 -6.61 -6.05
C GLY A 305 -31.72 -7.56 -5.08
N ARG A 306 -31.60 -7.38 -3.75
CA ARG A 306 -32.09 -8.37 -2.77
C ARG A 306 -33.49 -8.11 -2.20
N ARG A 307 -34.13 -6.97 -2.49
CA ARG A 307 -35.45 -6.65 -1.93
C ARG A 307 -36.68 -7.09 -2.74
N ASN A 308 -36.51 -7.66 -3.94
CA ASN A 308 -37.65 -7.95 -4.83
C ASN A 308 -37.92 -9.44 -5.13
N SER A 309 -37.56 -10.40 -4.26
CA SER A 309 -37.69 -11.84 -4.60
C SER A 309 -38.57 -12.71 -3.70
N LEU A 310 -39.21 -12.23 -2.63
CA LEU A 310 -40.01 -13.13 -1.77
C LEU A 310 -41.46 -12.71 -1.46
N PHE A 311 -41.90 -11.51 -1.84
CA PHE A 311 -43.30 -11.09 -1.64
C PHE A 311 -44.17 -11.09 -2.91
N GLY A 312 -43.61 -11.37 -4.10
CA GLY A 312 -44.33 -11.30 -5.38
C GLY A 312 -45.05 -12.58 -5.84
N LYS A 313 -44.95 -13.70 -5.10
CA LYS A 313 -45.51 -15.01 -5.53
C LYS A 313 -46.77 -15.46 -4.80
N MET A 314 -47.36 -14.64 -3.92
CA MET A 314 -48.53 -15.05 -3.12
C MET A 314 -49.86 -14.35 -3.45
N LEU A 315 -49.95 -13.58 -4.53
CA LEU A 315 -51.19 -12.91 -4.96
C LEU A 315 -51.43 -13.05 -6.47
N ARG A 316 -51.59 -14.29 -6.93
CA ARG A 316 -52.24 -14.58 -8.22
C ARG A 316 -52.82 -16.00 -8.23
N LYS A 317 -53.87 -16.20 -7.43
CA LYS A 317 -54.84 -17.27 -7.67
C LYS A 317 -56.13 -16.96 -6.92
N ARG A 318 -57.10 -16.37 -7.63
CA ARG A 318 -58.55 -16.60 -7.55
C ARG A 318 -59.30 -15.44 -8.22
N SER A 319 -59.60 -15.61 -9.50
CA SER A 319 -60.85 -15.14 -10.11
C SER A 319 -60.96 -15.79 -11.49
N THR A 320 -61.57 -16.97 -11.52
CA THR A 320 -62.29 -17.56 -12.65
C THR A 320 -62.99 -18.80 -12.11
N GLY A 321 -64.31 -18.78 -12.10
CA GLY A 321 -65.18 -19.84 -11.57
C GLY A 321 -66.17 -19.27 -10.58
#